data_AF-A0A9D6NAN7-F1
#
_entry.id   AF-A0A9D6NAN7-F1
#
_cell.length_a   1.000
_cell.length_b   1.000
_cell.length_c   1.000
_cell.angle_alpha   90.00
_cell.angle_beta   90.00
_cell.angle_gamma   90.00
#
_symmetry.space_group_name_H-M   'P 1'
#
loop_
_entity.id
_entity.type
_entity.pdbx_description
1 polymer ?
#
loop_
_entity_poly.entity_id
_entity_poly.type
_entity_poly.pdbx_seq_one_letter_code
_entity_poly.pdbx_strand_id
1 'polypeptide(L)'
;MSRGLWCILLAFLTVPSFAAGELLLQTSVRFDAGESFTVSSLLIDGQLYLEVQDLGKQMSWSISDSPGARTIFVAGKPITDLVRHERRTYARVEALASALGYRSQVRERGNVVDFSTARKVDAPTIQVSIVKNRKSPSPVPDHQAHLISLSLRNLSTEPVIVQTRSFYLKDKGGGKHRCETSSRLTVGAGEMLKIENLTFNLPSRATAEALILEDERGNVLAQARW
;
A
#
# COMPACT_ATOMS: atom_id res chain seq x y z
N MET A 1 2.04 58.23 -29.85
CA MET A 1 0.99 57.64 -28.98
C MET A 1 0.21 56.63 -29.81
N SER A 2 0.59 55.35 -29.78
CA SER A 2 -0.13 54.26 -30.46
C SER A 2 -0.48 53.21 -29.42
N ARG A 3 -1.79 52.98 -29.23
CA ARG A 3 -2.33 51.94 -28.36
C ARG A 3 -2.35 50.63 -29.14
N GLY A 4 -1.47 49.69 -28.77
CA GLY A 4 -1.50 48.31 -29.26
C GLY A 4 -2.60 47.52 -28.54
N LEU A 5 -3.70 47.28 -29.24
CA LEU A 5 -4.76 46.36 -28.84
C LEU A 5 -4.23 44.92 -29.04
N TRP A 6 -3.95 44.21 -27.95
CA TRP A 6 -3.68 42.77 -28.01
C TRP A 6 -5.01 42.02 -27.98
N CYS A 7 -5.46 41.54 -29.14
CA CYS A 7 -6.56 40.58 -29.22
C CYS A 7 -6.06 39.22 -28.69
N ILE A 8 -6.55 38.86 -27.51
CA ILE A 8 -6.38 37.53 -26.92
C ILE A 8 -7.19 36.55 -27.79
N LEU A 9 -6.49 35.58 -28.38
CA LEU A 9 -7.09 34.45 -29.09
C LEU A 9 -7.73 33.52 -28.03
N LEU A 10 -9.05 33.63 -27.82
CA LEU A 10 -9.83 32.68 -27.05
C LEU A 10 -9.94 31.37 -27.87
N ALA A 11 -9.05 30.42 -27.60
CA ALA A 11 -9.22 29.05 -28.07
C ALA A 11 -10.43 28.45 -27.34
N PHE A 12 -11.53 28.28 -28.07
CA PHE A 12 -12.69 27.50 -27.64
C PHE A 12 -12.24 26.04 -27.45
N LEU A 13 -11.98 25.66 -26.20
CA LEU A 13 -11.95 24.26 -25.79
C LEU A 13 -13.39 23.74 -25.85
N THR A 14 -13.67 22.94 -26.87
CA THR A 14 -14.84 22.07 -26.89
C THR A 14 -14.67 21.09 -25.72
N VAL A 15 -15.31 21.36 -24.59
CA VAL A 15 -15.36 20.44 -23.45
C VAL A 15 -16.31 19.30 -23.85
N PRO A 16 -15.83 18.06 -24.04
CA PRO A 16 -16.75 16.94 -24.24
C PRO A 16 -17.62 16.80 -22.97
N SER A 17 -18.91 16.51 -23.14
CA SER A 17 -19.84 16.30 -22.03
C SER A 17 -19.33 15.20 -21.11
N PHE A 18 -18.75 15.58 -19.97
CA PHE A 18 -18.41 14.66 -18.89
C PHE A 18 -19.68 14.30 -18.11
N ALA A 19 -19.75 13.06 -17.63
CA ALA A 19 -20.70 12.72 -16.57
C ALA A 19 -20.45 13.65 -15.37
N ALA A 20 -21.53 14.13 -14.74
CA ALA A 20 -21.42 15.07 -13.62
C ALA A 20 -20.50 14.50 -12.53
N GLY A 21 -19.36 15.15 -12.27
CA GLY A 21 -18.38 14.74 -11.26
C GLY A 21 -17.06 14.20 -11.80
N GLU A 22 -16.95 13.90 -13.10
CA GLU A 22 -15.70 13.47 -13.73
C GLU A 22 -14.99 14.64 -14.43
N LEU A 23 -13.69 14.82 -14.18
CA LEU A 23 -12.85 15.81 -14.85
C LEU A 23 -11.58 15.13 -15.39
N LEU A 24 -11.41 15.18 -16.71
CA LEU A 24 -10.16 14.75 -17.35
C LEU A 24 -9.09 15.82 -17.20
N LEU A 25 -7.92 15.43 -16.72
CA LEU A 25 -6.80 16.30 -16.43
C LEU A 25 -5.51 15.78 -17.10
N GLN A 26 -4.53 16.67 -17.18
CA GLN A 26 -3.13 16.32 -17.40
C GLN A 26 -2.39 16.55 -16.09
N THR A 27 -1.89 15.49 -15.48
CA THR A 27 -1.25 15.54 -14.17
C THR A 27 0.26 15.38 -14.33
N SER A 28 1.01 16.31 -13.76
CA SER A 28 2.45 16.20 -13.57
C SER A 28 2.73 15.23 -12.42
N VAL A 29 3.46 14.17 -12.71
CA VAL A 29 3.82 13.10 -11.78
C VAL A 29 5.33 13.11 -11.57
N ARG A 30 5.75 12.98 -10.31
CA ARG A 30 7.16 12.94 -9.93
C ARG A 30 7.40 11.82 -8.93
N PHE A 31 8.54 11.12 -9.05
CA PHE A 31 8.98 10.11 -8.09
C PHE A 31 10.28 10.55 -7.40
N ASP A 32 10.34 10.49 -6.08
CA ASP A 32 11.52 10.76 -5.24
C ASP A 32 12.26 12.08 -5.57
N ALA A 33 11.48 13.14 -5.81
CA ALA A 33 11.98 14.46 -6.23
C ALA A 33 12.79 14.47 -7.55
N GLY A 34 12.69 13.41 -8.36
CA GLY A 34 13.27 13.32 -9.69
C GLY A 34 12.56 14.18 -10.74
N GLU A 35 12.81 13.88 -12.01
CA GLU A 35 12.14 14.56 -13.11
C GLU A 35 10.63 14.28 -13.09
N SER A 36 9.86 15.33 -13.37
CA SER A 36 8.41 15.23 -13.51
C SER A 36 8.04 14.92 -14.96
N PHE A 37 7.07 14.06 -15.15
CA PHE A 37 6.47 13.78 -16.46
C PHE A 37 4.95 13.92 -16.37
N THR A 38 4.28 14.10 -17.50
CA THR A 38 2.83 14.31 -17.52
C THR A 38 2.13 13.03 -17.93
N VAL A 39 1.06 12.67 -17.23
CA VAL A 39 0.17 11.56 -17.60
C VAL A 39 -1.27 12.05 -17.60
N SER A 40 -2.11 11.37 -18.39
CA SER A 40 -3.56 11.60 -18.34
C SER A 40 -4.13 11.14 -17.00
N SER A 41 -5.13 11.85 -16.48
CA SER A 41 -5.75 11.53 -15.20
C SER A 41 -7.24 11.87 -15.19
N LEU A 42 -7.95 11.27 -14.23
CA LEU A 42 -9.36 11.52 -13.96
C LEU A 42 -9.52 11.95 -12.51
N LEU A 43 -10.19 13.07 -12.28
CA LEU A 43 -10.66 13.48 -10.97
C LEU A 43 -12.14 13.16 -10.86
N ILE A 44 -12.49 12.26 -9.94
CA ILE A 44 -13.87 11.77 -9.74
C ILE A 44 -14.19 11.90 -8.27
N ASP A 45 -15.19 12.70 -7.93
CA ASP A 45 -15.61 12.94 -6.53
C ASP A 45 -14.45 13.33 -5.60
N GLY A 46 -13.49 14.12 -6.12
CA GLY A 46 -12.30 14.56 -5.39
C GLY A 46 -11.18 13.52 -5.26
N GLN A 47 -11.36 12.32 -5.83
CA GLN A 47 -10.34 11.27 -5.90
C GLN A 47 -9.63 11.31 -7.25
N LEU A 48 -8.29 11.30 -7.23
CA LEU A 48 -7.48 11.33 -8.45
C LEU A 48 -7.07 9.92 -8.88
N TYR A 49 -7.27 9.64 -10.16
CA TYR A 49 -6.89 8.41 -10.82
C TYR A 49 -5.90 8.71 -11.96
N LEU A 50 -4.79 7.97 -12.04
CA LEU A 50 -3.77 8.13 -13.09
C LEU A 50 -3.90 7.03 -14.14
N GLU A 51 -3.71 7.40 -15.41
CA GLU A 51 -3.67 6.44 -16.52
C GLU A 51 -2.43 5.53 -16.36
N VAL A 52 -2.67 4.22 -16.31
CA VAL A 52 -1.67 3.26 -15.82
C VAL A 52 -0.71 2.81 -16.92
N GLN A 53 -1.15 2.76 -18.17
CA GLN A 53 -0.32 2.30 -19.28
C GLN A 53 0.78 3.30 -19.62
N ASP A 54 0.47 4.59 -19.66
CA ASP A 54 1.39 5.70 -19.88
C ASP A 54 2.35 5.84 -18.70
N LEU A 55 1.82 5.80 -17.48
CA LEU A 55 2.64 5.77 -16.26
C LEU A 55 3.61 4.57 -16.27
N GLY A 56 3.13 3.39 -16.65
CA GLY A 56 3.95 2.19 -16.77
C GLY A 56 5.06 2.32 -17.81
N LYS A 57 4.80 2.98 -18.95
CA LYS A 57 5.84 3.26 -19.97
C LYS A 57 6.92 4.18 -19.43
N GLN A 58 6.54 5.29 -18.79
CA GLN A 58 7.50 6.25 -18.23
C GLN A 58 8.39 5.60 -17.16
N MET A 59 7.81 4.71 -16.34
CA MET A 59 8.51 4.04 -15.26
C MET A 59 9.14 2.69 -15.64
N SER A 60 9.01 2.26 -16.89
CA SER A 60 9.44 0.93 -17.35
C SER A 60 8.84 -0.24 -16.54
N TRP A 61 7.59 -0.10 -16.09
CA TRP A 61 6.88 -1.14 -15.36
C TRP A 61 6.15 -2.10 -16.28
N SER A 62 6.15 -3.38 -15.90
CA SER A 62 5.28 -4.37 -16.54
C SER A 62 3.84 -4.13 -16.12
N ILE A 63 2.95 -3.92 -17.11
CA ILE A 63 1.52 -3.77 -16.91
C ILE A 63 0.82 -4.98 -17.50
N SER A 64 0.09 -5.73 -16.66
CA SER A 64 -0.82 -6.78 -17.10
C SER A 64 -2.25 -6.32 -16.84
N ASP A 65 -2.97 -6.03 -17.92
CA ASP A 65 -4.34 -5.57 -17.90
C ASP A 65 -5.19 -6.48 -18.79
N SER A 66 -6.17 -7.15 -18.18
CA SER A 66 -7.15 -7.95 -18.89
C SER A 66 -8.46 -7.17 -19.03
N PRO A 67 -9.01 -7.03 -20.25
CA PRO A 67 -10.29 -6.34 -20.45
C PRO A 67 -11.39 -6.91 -19.56
N GLY A 68 -12.09 -6.04 -18.82
CA GLY A 68 -13.17 -6.45 -17.91
C GLY A 68 -12.70 -7.00 -16.55
N ALA A 69 -11.39 -7.17 -16.33
CA ALA A 69 -10.88 -7.54 -15.03
C ALA A 69 -11.00 -6.36 -14.04
N ARG A 70 -11.44 -6.69 -12.81
CA ARG A 70 -11.48 -5.76 -11.67
C ARG A 70 -10.09 -5.49 -11.06
N THR A 71 -9.07 -6.17 -11.55
CA THR A 71 -7.70 -6.07 -11.07
C THR A 71 -6.76 -5.92 -12.25
N ILE A 72 -5.76 -5.05 -12.11
CA ILE A 72 -4.59 -5.01 -12.98
C ILE A 72 -3.34 -5.31 -12.17
N PHE A 73 -2.28 -5.76 -12.83
CA PHE A 73 -0.98 -5.92 -12.19
C PHE A 73 0.00 -4.88 -12.71
N VAL A 74 0.55 -4.07 -11.82
CA VAL A 74 1.55 -3.04 -12.10
C VAL A 74 2.84 -3.44 -11.40
N ALA A 75 3.92 -3.68 -12.15
CA ALA A 75 5.17 -4.22 -11.61
C ALA A 75 4.95 -5.49 -10.76
N GLY A 76 4.01 -6.35 -11.19
CA GLY A 76 3.60 -7.57 -10.47
C GLY A 76 2.75 -7.34 -9.21
N LYS A 77 2.34 -6.11 -8.91
CA LYS A 77 1.49 -5.77 -7.76
C LYS A 77 0.02 -5.60 -8.17
N PRO A 78 -0.94 -6.23 -7.48
CA PRO A 78 -2.34 -6.12 -7.83
C PRO A 78 -2.91 -4.77 -7.41
N ILE A 79 -3.63 -4.11 -8.33
CA ILE A 79 -4.38 -2.87 -8.10
C ILE A 79 -5.85 -3.12 -8.44
N THR A 80 -6.76 -2.84 -7.50
CA THR A 80 -8.21 -3.09 -7.65
C THR A 80 -9.08 -1.84 -7.68
N ASP A 81 -8.55 -0.69 -7.24
CA ASP A 81 -9.26 0.59 -7.27
C ASP A 81 -9.01 1.27 -8.62
N LEU A 82 -9.87 0.91 -9.59
CA LEU A 82 -9.70 1.20 -11.01
C LEU A 82 -10.95 1.85 -11.61
N VAL A 83 -10.70 2.76 -12.55
CA VAL A 83 -11.73 3.33 -13.43
C VAL A 83 -11.33 3.07 -14.88
N ARG A 84 -12.30 2.69 -15.70
CA ARG A 84 -12.13 2.49 -17.13
C ARG A 84 -12.82 3.63 -17.85
N HIS A 85 -12.07 4.40 -18.62
CA HIS A 85 -12.60 5.53 -19.39
C HIS A 85 -11.94 5.54 -20.77
N GLU A 86 -12.74 5.66 -21.83
CA GLU A 86 -12.25 5.68 -23.22
C GLU A 86 -11.24 4.55 -23.57
N ARG A 87 -11.52 3.33 -23.11
CA ARG A 87 -10.64 2.13 -23.28
C ARG A 87 -9.28 2.22 -22.59
N ARG A 88 -9.05 3.23 -21.76
CA ARG A 88 -7.88 3.35 -20.90
C ARG A 88 -8.22 2.96 -19.47
N THR A 89 -7.19 2.59 -18.72
CA THR A 89 -7.33 2.16 -17.34
C THR A 89 -6.65 3.16 -16.44
N TYR A 90 -7.41 3.65 -15.47
CA TYR A 90 -6.94 4.60 -14.49
C TYR A 90 -6.94 3.93 -13.11
N ALA A 91 -5.86 4.07 -12.37
CA ALA A 91 -5.75 3.58 -11.00
C ALA A 91 -5.76 4.72 -10.01
N ARG A 92 -6.46 4.56 -8.89
CA ARG A 92 -6.46 5.57 -7.83
C ARG A 92 -5.04 5.77 -7.31
N VAL A 93 -4.63 7.04 -7.18
CA VAL A 93 -3.26 7.43 -6.78
C VAL A 93 -2.83 6.76 -5.47
N GLU A 94 -3.69 6.75 -4.46
CA GLU A 94 -3.40 6.16 -3.15
C GLU A 94 -3.19 4.64 -3.21
N ALA A 95 -4.05 3.93 -3.95
CA ALA A 95 -3.95 2.49 -4.13
C ALA A 95 -2.68 2.11 -4.87
N LEU A 96 -2.35 2.88 -5.93
CA LEU A 96 -1.12 2.71 -6.69
C LEU A 96 0.12 2.95 -5.82
N ALA A 97 0.14 4.05 -5.06
CA ALA A 97 1.25 4.39 -4.16
C ALA A 97 1.49 3.26 -3.15
N SER A 98 0.43 2.84 -2.46
CA SER A 98 0.49 1.81 -1.41
C SER A 98 1.02 0.48 -1.93
N ALA A 99 0.51 0.02 -3.08
CA ALA A 99 0.91 -1.24 -3.69
C ALA A 99 2.38 -1.25 -4.14
N LEU A 100 2.87 -0.12 -4.63
CA LEU A 100 4.23 0.05 -5.14
C LEU A 100 5.23 0.48 -4.05
N GLY A 101 4.78 0.73 -2.83
CA GLY A 101 5.64 1.10 -1.70
C GLY A 101 6.05 2.58 -1.67
N TYR A 102 5.23 3.44 -2.28
CA TYR A 102 5.37 4.89 -2.23
C TYR A 102 4.32 5.51 -1.30
N ARG A 103 4.62 6.71 -0.85
CA ARG A 103 3.62 7.70 -0.41
C ARG A 103 3.22 8.53 -1.60
N SER A 104 2.03 9.09 -1.59
CA SER A 104 1.58 10.03 -2.61
C SER A 104 1.10 11.33 -1.97
N GLN A 105 1.38 12.45 -2.62
CA GLN A 105 0.84 13.75 -2.27
C GLN A 105 0.23 14.37 -3.51
N VAL A 106 -1.09 14.53 -3.50
CA VAL A 106 -1.82 15.22 -4.56
C VAL A 106 -1.88 16.71 -4.23
N ARG A 107 -1.41 17.56 -5.14
CA ARG A 107 -1.39 19.03 -5.00
C ARG A 107 -2.16 19.67 -6.14
N GLU A 108 -2.47 20.96 -5.97
CA GLU A 108 -3.04 21.81 -7.03
C GLU A 108 -4.30 21.19 -7.68
N ARG A 109 -5.21 20.66 -6.87
CA ARG A 109 -6.46 20.02 -7.32
C ARG A 109 -6.25 18.87 -8.32
N GLY A 110 -5.14 18.15 -8.18
CA GLY A 110 -4.82 16.98 -9.01
C GLY A 110 -3.89 17.27 -10.18
N ASN A 111 -3.45 18.51 -10.37
CA ASN A 111 -2.49 18.85 -11.42
C ASN A 111 -1.08 18.31 -11.12
N VAL A 112 -0.75 18.08 -9.85
CA VAL A 112 0.57 17.58 -9.44
C VAL A 112 0.42 16.41 -8.48
N VAL A 113 1.17 15.34 -8.71
CA VAL A 113 1.29 14.19 -7.81
C VAL A 113 2.76 13.89 -7.56
N ASP A 114 3.15 13.93 -6.29
CA ASP A 114 4.47 13.51 -5.85
C ASP A 114 4.39 12.14 -5.20
N PHE A 115 5.10 11.18 -5.77
CA PHE A 115 5.41 9.91 -5.14
C PHE A 115 6.75 10.00 -4.44
N SER A 116 6.81 9.57 -3.18
CA SER A 116 8.07 9.48 -2.43
C SER A 116 8.17 8.10 -1.80
N THR A 117 9.31 7.44 -1.93
CA THR A 117 9.58 6.13 -1.33
C THR A 117 9.24 6.20 0.15
N ALA A 118 8.36 5.30 0.60
CA ALA A 118 7.97 5.30 2.00
C ALA A 118 9.21 4.97 2.86
N ARG A 119 9.48 5.80 3.87
CA ARG A 119 10.62 5.57 4.79
C ARG A 119 10.49 4.20 5.45
N LYS A 120 11.60 3.46 5.50
CA LYS A 120 11.72 2.24 6.31
C LYS A 120 11.52 2.65 7.78
N VAL A 121 10.66 1.93 8.50
CA VAL A 121 10.27 2.28 9.87
C VAL A 121 11.47 2.07 10.81
N ASP A 122 11.92 3.14 11.46
CA ASP A 122 12.81 3.08 12.63
C ASP A 122 11.94 3.24 13.91
N ALA A 123 11.56 2.13 14.56
CA ALA A 123 10.87 2.05 15.88
C ALA A 123 9.45 2.71 16.01
N PRO A 124 8.63 2.31 17.03
CA PRO A 124 7.38 1.60 16.84
C PRO A 124 6.21 2.49 16.39
N THR A 125 6.07 2.72 15.09
CA THR A 125 4.84 3.26 14.49
C THR A 125 3.75 2.19 14.30
N ILE A 126 4.02 0.94 14.69
CA ILE A 126 3.08 -0.17 14.59
C ILE A 126 2.74 -0.72 15.98
N GLN A 127 1.45 -0.77 16.28
CA GLN A 127 0.91 -1.54 17.39
C GLN A 127 0.48 -2.92 16.89
N VAL A 128 0.89 -3.98 17.59
CA VAL A 128 0.38 -5.32 17.35
C VAL A 128 -0.55 -5.73 18.49
N SER A 129 -1.62 -6.44 18.17
CA SER A 129 -2.53 -7.01 19.17
C SER A 129 -2.96 -8.41 18.76
N ILE A 130 -3.05 -9.31 19.73
CA ILE A 130 -3.48 -10.69 19.51
C ILE A 130 -5.01 -10.70 19.53
N VAL A 131 -5.63 -11.05 18.41
CA VAL A 131 -7.09 -11.09 18.26
C VAL A 131 -7.62 -12.46 18.67
N LYS A 132 -6.92 -13.53 18.28
CA LYS A 132 -7.35 -14.91 18.52
C LYS A 132 -6.15 -15.84 18.62
N ASN A 133 -6.21 -16.81 19.52
CA ASN A 133 -5.27 -17.91 19.61
C ASN A 133 -6.07 -19.22 19.69
N ARG A 134 -5.91 -20.09 18.69
CA ARG A 134 -6.52 -21.43 18.66
C ARG A 134 -5.44 -22.49 18.69
N LYS A 135 -5.64 -23.51 19.50
CA LYS A 135 -4.79 -24.70 19.51
C LYS A 135 -5.30 -25.70 18.48
N SER A 136 -4.39 -26.32 17.74
CA SER A 136 -4.69 -27.42 16.82
C SER A 136 -3.62 -28.51 16.93
N PRO A 137 -3.90 -29.73 16.41
CA PRO A 137 -2.86 -30.74 16.26
C PRO A 137 -1.67 -30.19 15.46
N SER A 138 -0.46 -30.52 15.92
CA SER A 138 0.80 -30.18 15.25
C SER A 138 1.25 -31.36 14.38
N PRO A 139 1.85 -31.12 13.20
CA PRO A 139 2.56 -32.17 12.46
C PRO A 139 3.90 -32.55 13.12
N VAL A 140 4.42 -31.72 14.03
CA VAL A 140 5.65 -31.97 14.78
C VAL A 140 5.33 -32.78 16.04
N PRO A 141 5.99 -33.93 16.28
CA PRO A 141 5.81 -34.72 17.50
C PRO A 141 6.06 -33.90 18.77
N ASP A 142 5.31 -34.17 19.83
CA ASP A 142 5.40 -33.49 21.13
C ASP A 142 5.19 -31.97 21.09
N HIS A 143 4.58 -31.46 20.02
CA HIS A 143 4.22 -30.05 19.87
C HIS A 143 2.71 -29.86 19.72
N GLN A 144 2.26 -28.65 20.00
CA GLN A 144 0.92 -28.16 19.74
C GLN A 144 1.00 -26.98 18.78
N ALA A 145 0.18 -27.00 17.73
CA ALA A 145 0.10 -25.90 16.80
C ALA A 145 -0.79 -24.79 17.40
N HIS A 146 -0.32 -23.55 17.30
CA HIS A 146 -1.00 -22.34 17.67
C HIS A 146 -1.33 -21.55 16.41
N LEU A 147 -2.61 -21.43 16.11
CA LEU A 147 -3.17 -20.63 15.03
C LEU A 147 -3.56 -19.27 15.59
N ILE A 148 -2.77 -18.26 15.27
CA ILE A 148 -2.90 -16.92 15.82
C ILE A 148 -3.40 -15.95 14.74
N SER A 149 -4.44 -15.22 15.08
CA SER A 149 -4.85 -14.04 14.34
C SER A 149 -4.47 -12.79 15.12
N LEU A 150 -3.95 -11.80 14.43
CA LEU A 150 -3.49 -10.54 15.01
C LEU A 150 -4.00 -9.34 14.22
N SER A 151 -3.91 -8.17 14.84
CA SER A 151 -4.08 -6.89 14.17
C SER A 151 -2.78 -6.10 14.24
N LEU A 152 -2.39 -5.48 13.12
CA LEU A 152 -1.34 -4.47 13.05
C LEU A 152 -2.02 -3.12 12.83
N ARG A 153 -1.85 -2.19 13.75
CA ARG A 153 -2.34 -0.81 13.62
C ARG A 153 -1.18 0.14 13.40
N ASN A 154 -1.26 0.94 12.35
CA ASN A 154 -0.35 2.06 12.16
C ASN A 154 -0.77 3.23 13.05
N LEU A 155 0.11 3.64 13.96
CA LEU A 155 -0.09 4.76 14.88
C LEU A 155 0.37 6.10 14.29
N SER A 156 1.02 6.10 13.14
CA SER A 156 1.48 7.33 12.48
C SER A 156 0.41 7.93 11.58
N THR A 157 0.59 9.22 11.27
CA THR A 157 -0.22 9.99 10.32
C THR A 157 0.16 9.73 8.86
N GLU A 158 1.06 8.77 8.60
CA GLU A 158 1.60 8.49 7.28
C GLU A 158 1.58 6.97 7.00
N PRO A 159 1.49 6.52 5.74
CA PRO A 159 1.66 5.10 5.42
C PRO A 159 3.05 4.59 5.80
N VAL A 160 3.09 3.35 6.30
CA VAL A 160 4.31 2.67 6.71
C VAL A 160 4.44 1.31 6.04
N ILE A 161 5.68 0.91 5.74
CA ILE A 161 5.99 -0.41 5.22
C ILE A 161 6.60 -1.24 6.34
N VAL A 162 5.90 -2.31 6.71
CA VAL A 162 6.39 -3.34 7.62
C VAL A 162 7.09 -4.41 6.79
N GLN A 163 8.41 -4.38 6.78
CA GLN A 163 9.25 -5.45 6.24
C GLN A 163 9.64 -6.38 7.37
N THR A 164 8.98 -7.54 7.45
CA THR A 164 9.29 -8.54 8.49
C THR A 164 9.95 -9.76 7.91
N ARG A 165 11.00 -10.23 8.60
CA ARG A 165 11.59 -11.54 8.32
C ARG A 165 10.65 -12.66 8.69
N SER A 166 10.03 -12.55 9.88
CA SER A 166 9.06 -13.48 10.44
C SER A 166 8.39 -12.93 11.69
N PHE A 167 7.24 -13.51 12.01
CA PHE A 167 6.64 -13.43 13.34
C PHE A 167 7.24 -14.50 14.25
N TYR A 168 7.33 -14.20 15.54
CA TYR A 168 7.83 -15.10 16.56
C TYR A 168 6.86 -15.22 17.73
N LEU A 169 6.71 -16.44 18.24
CA LEU A 169 6.11 -16.70 19.54
C LEU A 169 7.21 -16.87 20.57
N LYS A 170 7.21 -16.03 21.60
CA LYS A 170 8.04 -16.23 22.79
C LYS A 170 7.24 -17.01 23.82
N ASP A 171 7.82 -18.07 24.36
CA ASP A 171 7.27 -18.82 25.48
C ASP A 171 7.81 -18.32 26.84
N LYS A 172 7.15 -18.71 27.94
CA LYS A 172 7.54 -18.35 29.31
C LYS A 172 8.92 -18.88 29.74
N GLY A 173 9.43 -19.91 29.06
CA GLY A 173 10.78 -20.44 29.25
C GLY A 173 11.86 -19.68 28.47
N GLY A 174 11.47 -18.64 27.72
CA GLY A 174 12.37 -17.86 26.88
C GLY A 174 12.60 -18.45 25.48
N GLY A 175 11.96 -19.58 25.16
CA GLY A 175 12.01 -20.18 23.82
C GLY A 175 11.32 -19.29 22.80
N LYS A 176 11.90 -19.19 21.60
CA LYS A 176 11.42 -18.36 20.51
C LYS A 176 11.09 -19.23 19.30
N HIS A 177 9.81 -19.26 18.92
CA HIS A 177 9.23 -20.14 17.90
C HIS A 177 8.84 -19.33 16.68
N ARG A 178 9.42 -19.65 15.53
CA ARG A 178 9.24 -18.88 14.30
C ARG A 178 8.00 -19.34 13.53
N CYS A 179 7.23 -18.40 12.99
CA CYS A 179 6.28 -18.68 11.92
C CYS A 179 6.98 -18.40 10.58
N GLU A 180 7.01 -19.38 9.68
CA GLU A 180 7.60 -19.22 8.34
C GLU A 180 6.70 -18.37 7.45
N THR A 181 6.75 -17.06 7.65
CA THR A 181 6.13 -16.07 6.80
C THR A 181 7.12 -14.92 6.64
N SER A 182 7.59 -14.66 5.42
CA SER A 182 8.21 -13.39 5.07
C SER A 182 7.14 -12.53 4.41
N SER A 183 7.03 -11.27 4.82
CA SER A 183 5.99 -10.40 4.29
C SER A 183 6.44 -8.96 4.28
N ARG A 184 6.17 -8.30 3.15
CA ARG A 184 6.21 -6.84 3.03
C ARG A 184 4.76 -6.38 3.07
N LEU A 185 4.37 -5.74 4.16
CA LEU A 185 3.03 -5.23 4.37
C LEU A 185 3.06 -3.71 4.31
N THR A 186 2.20 -3.11 3.50
CA THR A 186 1.93 -1.67 3.56
C THR A 186 0.71 -1.46 4.44
N VAL A 187 0.83 -0.61 5.47
CA VAL A 187 -0.28 -0.24 6.36
C VAL A 187 -0.47 1.27 6.23
N GLY A 188 -1.64 1.70 5.77
CA GLY A 188 -2.00 3.10 5.63
C GLY A 188 -1.98 3.86 6.95
N ALA A 189 -2.00 5.20 6.89
CA ALA A 189 -2.04 6.05 8.08
C ALA A 189 -3.27 5.74 8.94
N GLY A 190 -3.08 5.47 10.23
CA GLY A 190 -4.17 5.09 11.14
C GLY A 190 -4.86 3.75 10.85
N GLU A 191 -4.48 3.06 9.76
CA GLU A 191 -5.13 1.84 9.30
C GLU A 191 -4.83 0.66 10.24
N MET A 192 -5.77 -0.28 10.30
CA MET A 192 -5.61 -1.56 10.98
C MET A 192 -5.70 -2.71 9.99
N LEU A 193 -4.60 -3.42 9.82
CA LEU A 193 -4.52 -4.64 9.03
C LEU A 193 -4.79 -5.86 9.93
N LYS A 194 -5.64 -6.78 9.47
CA LYS A 194 -5.84 -8.09 10.11
C LYS A 194 -4.98 -9.14 9.42
N ILE A 195 -4.26 -9.93 10.20
CA ILE A 195 -3.51 -11.09 9.72
C ILE A 195 -4.08 -12.31 10.41
N GLU A 196 -4.45 -13.31 9.62
CA GLU A 196 -5.13 -14.51 10.13
C GLU A 196 -4.27 -15.75 9.98
N ASN A 197 -4.46 -16.68 10.92
CA ASN A 197 -3.95 -18.05 10.86
C ASN A 197 -2.42 -18.16 10.74
N LEU A 198 -1.67 -17.29 11.43
CA LEU A 198 -0.25 -17.51 11.66
C LEU A 198 -0.07 -18.78 12.49
N THR A 199 0.65 -19.75 11.95
CA THR A 199 0.83 -21.05 12.59
C THR A 199 2.20 -21.12 13.26
N PHE A 200 2.21 -21.43 14.55
CA PHE A 200 3.41 -21.67 15.35
C PHE A 200 3.33 -23.04 15.99
N ASN A 201 4.38 -23.85 15.87
CA ASN A 201 4.45 -25.13 16.59
C ASN A 201 5.26 -24.92 17.86
N LEU A 202 4.63 -25.12 19.02
CA LEU A 202 5.27 -25.00 20.33
C LEU A 202 5.36 -26.38 20.99
N PRO A 203 6.41 -26.70 21.75
CA PRO A 203 6.42 -27.89 22.58
C PRO A 203 5.17 -27.93 23.45
N SER A 204 4.51 -29.09 23.59
CA SER A 204 3.21 -29.21 24.28
C SER A 204 3.24 -28.74 25.74
N ARG A 205 4.43 -28.74 26.36
CA ARG A 205 4.69 -28.23 27.73
C ARG A 205 4.96 -26.73 27.80
N ALA A 206 5.21 -26.07 26.67
CA ALA A 206 5.50 -24.64 26.62
C ALA A 206 4.21 -23.83 26.72
N THR A 207 4.29 -22.66 27.35
CA THR A 207 3.20 -21.69 27.43
C THR A 207 3.60 -20.42 26.71
N ALA A 208 2.81 -19.99 25.73
CA ALA A 208 3.05 -18.75 25.00
C ALA A 208 2.96 -17.52 25.94
N GLU A 209 3.90 -16.58 25.80
CA GLU A 209 4.08 -15.36 26.64
C GLU A 209 3.95 -14.05 25.84
N ALA A 210 4.65 -13.94 24.70
CA ALA A 210 4.43 -12.84 23.76
C ALA A 210 4.45 -13.27 22.28
N LEU A 211 3.80 -12.48 21.44
CA LEU A 211 4.04 -12.44 20.00
C LEU A 211 4.99 -11.27 19.70
N ILE A 212 6.02 -11.53 18.90
CA ILE A 212 7.06 -10.57 18.53
C ILE A 212 7.10 -10.44 17.01
N LEU A 213 7.10 -9.21 16.53
CA LEU A 213 7.33 -8.85 15.15
C LEU A 213 8.74 -8.28 15.01
N GLU A 214 9.56 -8.88 14.16
CA GLU A 214 10.93 -8.41 13.91
C GLU A 214 11.13 -8.00 12.45
N ASP A 215 11.99 -7.01 12.25
CA ASP A 215 12.46 -6.61 10.93
C ASP A 215 13.48 -7.62 10.36
N GLU A 216 13.97 -7.33 9.15
CA GLU A 216 14.98 -8.16 8.48
C GLU A 216 16.34 -8.21 9.19
N ARG A 217 16.64 -7.20 10.02
CA ARG A 217 17.87 -7.09 10.80
C ARG A 217 17.74 -7.73 12.19
N GLY A 218 16.56 -8.21 12.55
CA GLY A 218 16.25 -8.80 13.85
C GLY A 218 15.87 -7.78 14.93
N ASN A 219 15.62 -6.53 14.55
CA ASN A 219 15.11 -5.52 15.49
C ASN A 219 13.63 -5.76 15.76
N VAL A 220 13.23 -5.67 17.03
CA VAL A 220 11.82 -5.77 17.40
C VAL A 220 11.08 -4.52 16.94
N LEU A 221 10.13 -4.71 16.03
CA LEU A 221 9.26 -3.64 15.53
C LEU A 221 8.05 -3.43 16.46
N ALA A 222 7.48 -4.53 16.97
CA ALA A 222 6.33 -4.51 17.86
C ALA A 222 6.23 -5.83 18.64
N GLN A 223 5.55 -5.79 19.79
CA GLN A 223 5.22 -6.98 20.58
C GLN A 223 3.82 -6.90 21.17
N ALA A 224 3.16 -8.04 21.31
CA ALA A 224 1.91 -8.20 22.06
C ALA A 224 2.07 -9.32 23.08
N ARG A 225 1.65 -9.06 24.31
CA ARG A 225 1.61 -10.08 25.38
C ARG A 225 0.20 -10.63 25.53
N TRP A 226 0.08 -11.88 25.96
CA TRP A 226 -1.20 -12.46 26.39
C TRP A 226 -1.68 -11.85 27.70
#